data_AF-A0A971D4U4-F1
#
_entry.id   AF-A0A971D4U4-F1
#
_cell.length_a   1.000
_cell.length_b   1.000
_cell.length_c   1.000
_cell.angle_alpha   90.00
_cell.angle_beta   90.00
_cell.angle_gamma   90.00
#
_symmetry.space_group_name_H-M   'P 1'
#
loop_
_entity.id
_entity.type
_entity.pdbx_description
1 polymer ?
#
loop_
_entity_poly.entity_id
_entity_poly.type
_entity_poly.pdbx_seq_one_letter_code
_entity_poly.pdbx_strand_id
1 'polypeptide(L)'
;MDVLISVDDTDDVDSRGTGEVADLLADGLVAAGLAAGRGGVTRHQLLIHPDIAYTSHNSAMCFPATIDDDGLEAVIAWCGRTLAAESEPAADPGLCVAAPSRIADPAVLVGFGRAAKERVCRKDEAFAVAGRLGVHLSEHGGTGLGVIGALAGAGLRLSGSDGRFRGKTAIVADGGVLPVGALKAYGADGVRAYVDGVPVRTALDDDELVAVGDAQAKLVLLDGQAVLLVSPSQGGPAPWELVRHTALRAF
;
A
#
# COMPACT_ATOMS: atom_id res chain seq x y z
N MET A 1 16.11 10.92 6.94
CA MET A 1 15.50 9.64 7.39
C MET A 1 14.33 9.19 6.52
N ASP A 2 13.98 7.90 6.58
CA ASP A 2 12.77 7.37 5.92
C ASP A 2 11.55 7.40 6.83
N VAL A 3 10.39 7.70 6.24
CA VAL A 3 9.08 7.72 6.89
C VAL A 3 8.06 6.96 6.03
N LEU A 4 7.03 6.41 6.69
CA LEU A 4 5.83 5.86 6.08
C LEU A 4 4.67 6.83 6.33
N ILE A 5 4.03 7.27 5.25
CA ILE A 5 2.83 8.11 5.30
C ILE A 5 1.67 7.22 4.88
N SER A 6 0.66 7.11 5.74
CA SER A 6 -0.52 6.30 5.50
C SER A 6 -1.78 7.14 5.71
N VAL A 7 -2.73 6.98 4.79
CA VAL A 7 -4.02 7.68 4.79
C VAL A 7 -5.15 6.70 4.54
N ASP A 8 -6.32 7.04 5.07
CA ASP A 8 -7.56 6.30 4.84
C ASP A 8 -8.76 7.23 4.91
N ASP A 9 -9.89 6.76 4.36
CA ASP A 9 -11.22 7.38 4.45
C ASP A 9 -11.25 8.84 3.97
N THR A 10 -10.79 9.07 2.73
CA THR A 10 -10.72 10.41 2.13
C THR A 10 -11.78 10.64 1.05
N ASP A 11 -12.50 9.59 0.67
CA ASP A 11 -13.37 9.56 -0.51
C ASP A 11 -14.85 9.33 -0.17
N ASP A 12 -15.70 9.54 -1.17
CA ASP A 12 -17.11 9.16 -1.19
C ASP A 12 -17.36 8.35 -2.49
N VAL A 13 -18.54 7.73 -2.61
CA VAL A 13 -18.88 6.78 -3.68
C VAL A 13 -18.67 7.35 -5.10
N ASP A 14 -18.88 8.65 -5.29
CA ASP A 14 -18.80 9.33 -6.59
C ASP A 14 -17.62 10.31 -6.70
N SER A 15 -16.65 10.25 -5.78
CA SER A 15 -15.54 11.20 -5.72
C SER A 15 -14.20 10.61 -6.13
N ARG A 16 -13.18 11.47 -6.01
CA ARG A 16 -11.78 11.08 -6.15
C ARG A 16 -11.41 10.05 -5.09
N GLY A 17 -10.99 8.86 -5.51
CA GLY A 17 -10.68 7.78 -4.57
C GLY A 17 -9.43 8.04 -3.71
N THR A 18 -9.38 7.41 -2.53
CA THR A 18 -8.30 7.50 -1.53
C THR A 18 -6.91 7.23 -2.11
N GLY A 19 -6.82 6.35 -3.10
CA GLY A 19 -5.57 6.06 -3.80
C GLY A 19 -5.00 7.24 -4.59
N GLU A 20 -5.85 8.09 -5.15
CA GLU A 20 -5.42 9.27 -5.89
C GLU A 20 -5.02 10.42 -4.96
N VAL A 21 -5.69 10.55 -3.81
CA VAL A 21 -5.27 11.46 -2.74
C VAL A 21 -3.89 11.07 -2.23
N ALA A 22 -3.63 9.78 -2.02
CA ALA A 22 -2.31 9.29 -1.62
C ALA A 22 -1.21 9.57 -2.68
N ASP A 23 -1.50 9.39 -3.98
CA ASP A 23 -0.56 9.76 -5.04
C ASP A 23 -0.29 11.27 -5.06
N LEU A 24 -1.32 12.11 -4.86
CA LEU A 24 -1.15 13.57 -4.76
C LEU A 24 -0.27 13.97 -3.57
N LEU A 25 -0.47 13.35 -2.40
CA LEU A 25 0.38 13.60 -1.24
C LEU A 25 1.83 13.21 -1.50
N ALA A 26 2.04 12.03 -2.10
CA ALA A 26 3.38 11.52 -2.38
C ALA A 26 4.16 12.43 -3.35
N ASP A 27 3.53 12.81 -4.46
CA ASP A 27 4.16 13.68 -5.46
C ASP A 27 4.27 15.13 -4.96
N GLY A 28 3.27 15.61 -4.21
CA GLY A 28 3.25 16.95 -3.65
C GLY A 28 4.32 17.20 -2.59
N LEU A 29 4.69 16.19 -1.78
CA LEU A 29 5.80 16.30 -0.83
C LEU A 29 7.15 16.56 -1.53
N VAL A 30 7.39 15.85 -2.63
CA VAL A 30 8.61 16.03 -3.44
C VAL A 30 8.58 17.40 -4.11
N ALA A 31 7.45 17.77 -4.73
CA ALA A 31 7.29 19.06 -5.39
C ALA A 31 7.43 20.25 -4.43
N ALA A 32 7.02 20.10 -3.17
CA ALA A 32 7.17 21.10 -2.11
C ALA A 32 8.58 21.16 -1.51
N GLY A 33 9.50 20.26 -1.91
CA GLY A 33 10.85 20.16 -1.35
C GLY A 33 10.89 19.63 0.08
N LEU A 34 9.83 18.97 0.55
CA LEU A 34 9.73 18.39 1.89
C LEU A 34 10.22 16.94 1.95
N ALA A 35 10.36 16.29 0.78
CA ALA A 35 10.94 14.96 0.64
C ALA A 35 11.95 14.96 -0.51
N ALA A 36 13.11 14.34 -0.30
CA ALA A 36 14.12 14.11 -1.32
C ALA A 36 13.67 13.04 -2.34
N GLY A 37 12.77 12.16 -1.93
CA GLY A 37 12.20 11.12 -2.78
C GLY A 37 11.03 10.40 -2.12
N ARG A 38 10.28 9.64 -2.91
CA ARG A 38 9.15 8.82 -2.46
C ARG A 38 9.14 7.47 -3.17
N GLY A 39 8.60 6.44 -2.52
CA GLY A 39 8.33 5.14 -3.12
C GLY A 39 6.94 5.04 -3.72
N GLY A 40 6.59 3.87 -4.25
CA GLY A 40 5.24 3.61 -4.77
C GLY A 40 4.19 3.50 -3.66
N VAL A 41 3.00 4.06 -3.90
CA VAL A 41 1.82 3.91 -3.04
C VAL A 41 1.34 2.47 -3.09
N THR A 42 1.12 1.85 -1.93
CA THR A 42 0.45 0.54 -1.78
C THR A 42 -0.94 0.73 -1.23
N ARG A 43 -1.87 -0.08 -1.72
CA ARG A 43 -3.21 -0.25 -1.14
C ARG A 43 -3.21 -1.49 -0.27
N HIS A 44 -3.72 -1.36 0.94
CA HIS A 44 -3.84 -2.42 1.93
C HIS A 44 -5.33 -2.73 2.16
N GLN A 45 -5.75 -3.95 1.83
CA GLN A 45 -7.13 -4.38 2.05
C GLN A 45 -7.36 -4.62 3.54
N LEU A 46 -8.34 -3.93 4.12
CA LEU A 46 -8.77 -4.11 5.52
C LEU A 46 -9.99 -5.06 5.58
N LEU A 47 -10.45 -5.36 6.81
CA LEU A 47 -11.56 -6.28 7.03
C LEU A 47 -12.84 -5.83 6.31
N ILE A 48 -13.47 -6.73 5.54
CA ILE A 48 -14.83 -6.51 5.03
C ILE A 48 -15.81 -7.01 6.08
N HIS A 49 -16.57 -6.10 6.70
CA HIS A 49 -17.49 -6.42 7.80
C HIS A 49 -18.74 -5.52 7.77
N PRO A 50 -19.95 -6.02 8.09
CA PRO A 50 -21.17 -5.22 8.13
C PRO A 50 -21.13 -4.02 9.08
N ASP A 51 -20.34 -4.11 10.15
CA ASP A 51 -20.19 -3.03 11.15
C ASP A 51 -19.21 -1.93 10.72
N ILE A 52 -18.58 -2.06 9.54
CA ILE A 52 -17.65 -1.07 9.00
C ILE A 52 -18.31 -0.40 7.79
N ALA A 53 -18.57 0.89 7.90
CA ALA A 53 -18.95 1.69 6.74
C ALA A 53 -17.74 1.88 5.82
N TYR A 54 -17.94 1.68 4.52
CA TYR A 54 -16.92 1.96 3.50
C TYR A 54 -17.63 2.28 2.17
N THR A 55 -16.92 2.95 1.27
CA THR A 55 -17.42 3.30 -0.06
C THR A 55 -17.39 2.08 -0.99
N SER A 56 -16.41 2.03 -1.90
CA SER A 56 -16.19 0.90 -2.80
C SER A 56 -15.32 -0.19 -2.17
N HIS A 57 -14.41 0.20 -1.28
CA HIS A 57 -13.44 -0.68 -0.64
C HIS A 57 -13.12 -0.18 0.76
N ASN A 58 -13.04 -1.08 1.74
CA ASN A 58 -12.39 -0.77 3.01
C ASN A 58 -10.87 -0.97 2.87
N SER A 59 -10.11 0.09 2.57
CA SER A 59 -8.68 -0.05 2.30
C SER A 59 -7.89 1.23 2.57
N ALA A 60 -6.79 1.11 3.31
CA ALA A 60 -5.84 2.20 3.51
C ALA A 60 -4.77 2.27 2.40
N MET A 61 -4.19 3.45 2.22
CA MET A 61 -3.09 3.70 1.31
C MET A 61 -1.84 4.10 2.08
N CYS A 62 -0.69 3.57 1.71
CA CYS A 62 0.57 3.95 2.33
C CYS A 62 1.70 4.10 1.31
N PHE A 63 2.60 5.05 1.52
CA PHE A 63 3.82 5.21 0.74
C PHE A 63 5.00 5.63 1.62
N PRO A 64 6.23 5.22 1.27
CA PRO A 64 7.43 5.69 1.94
C PRO A 64 7.90 7.01 1.32
N ALA A 65 8.53 7.86 2.13
CA ALA A 65 9.25 9.04 1.68
C ALA A 65 10.57 9.20 2.45
N THR A 66 11.57 9.77 1.80
CA THR A 66 12.84 10.13 2.42
C THR A 66 12.84 11.63 2.66
N ILE A 67 12.97 12.02 3.92
CA ILE A 67 12.85 13.41 4.40
C ILE A 67 14.09 13.78 5.22
N ASP A 68 14.29 15.07 5.46
CA ASP A 68 15.34 15.53 6.38
C ASP A 68 15.02 15.10 7.82
N ASP A 69 16.05 14.90 8.65
CA ASP A 69 15.88 14.36 10.01
C ASP A 69 15.06 15.29 10.93
N ASP A 70 15.09 16.60 10.69
CA ASP A 70 14.28 17.61 11.36
C ASP A 70 12.98 17.96 10.60
N GLY A 71 12.75 17.37 9.42
CA GLY A 71 11.61 17.67 8.55
C GLY A 71 10.28 17.04 8.95
N LEU A 72 10.24 16.18 9.97
CA LEU A 72 9.05 15.38 10.33
C LEU A 72 7.81 16.23 10.59
N GLU A 73 7.93 17.28 11.40
CA GLU A 73 6.81 18.16 11.75
C GLU A 73 6.29 18.93 10.52
N ALA A 74 7.19 19.36 9.64
CA ALA A 74 6.81 20.05 8.40
C ALA A 74 6.03 19.11 7.46
N VAL A 75 6.47 17.86 7.35
CA VAL A 75 5.80 16.80 6.56
C VAL A 75 4.43 16.48 7.14
N ILE A 76 4.32 16.30 8.47
CA ILE A 76 3.05 16.06 9.16
C ILE A 76 2.07 17.22 8.90
N ALA A 77 2.52 18.45 9.12
CA ALA A 77 1.68 19.63 8.97
C ALA A 77 1.25 19.85 7.52
N TRP A 78 2.14 19.60 6.56
CA TRP A 78 1.81 19.68 5.13
C TRP A 78 0.82 18.60 4.73
N CYS A 79 1.08 17.33 5.08
CA CYS A 79 0.19 16.21 4.75
C CYS A 79 -1.18 16.42 5.36
N GLY A 80 -1.28 16.84 6.62
CA GLY A 80 -2.56 17.09 7.28
C GLY A 80 -3.38 18.18 6.60
N ARG A 81 -2.76 19.32 6.25
CA ARG A 81 -3.46 20.39 5.52
C ARG A 81 -3.91 19.95 4.14
N THR A 82 -3.05 19.26 3.39
CA THR A 82 -3.39 18.78 2.05
C THR A 82 -4.48 17.71 2.12
N LEU A 83 -4.40 16.78 3.09
CA LEU A 83 -5.43 15.76 3.30
C LEU A 83 -6.78 16.38 3.60
N ALA A 84 -6.84 17.36 4.50
CA ALA A 84 -8.08 18.07 4.83
C ALA A 84 -8.66 18.87 3.65
N ALA A 85 -7.80 19.38 2.76
CA ALA A 85 -8.23 20.14 1.59
C ALA A 85 -8.71 19.26 0.42
N GLU A 86 -8.15 18.07 0.28
CA GLU A 86 -8.41 17.16 -0.85
C GLU A 86 -9.46 16.08 -0.54
N SER A 87 -9.82 15.91 0.74
CA SER A 87 -10.83 14.92 1.15
C SER A 87 -12.24 15.46 0.98
N GLU A 88 -13.18 14.55 0.71
CA GLU A 88 -14.59 14.93 0.63
C GLU A 88 -15.13 15.44 1.97
N PRO A 89 -16.03 16.43 1.99
CA PRO A 89 -16.56 16.99 3.24
C PRO A 89 -17.26 15.99 4.16
N ALA A 90 -17.79 14.90 3.61
CA ALA A 90 -18.47 13.85 4.36
C ALA A 90 -17.54 12.71 4.81
N ALA A 91 -16.28 12.70 4.35
CA ALA A 91 -15.32 11.65 4.66
C ALA A 91 -14.76 11.79 6.09
N ASP A 92 -14.02 10.77 6.52
CA ASP A 92 -13.45 10.66 7.86
C ASP A 92 -11.90 10.54 7.85
N PRO A 93 -11.15 11.46 7.22
CA PRO A 93 -9.77 11.21 6.83
C PRO A 93 -8.84 11.01 8.02
N GLY A 94 -8.08 9.92 7.97
CA GLY A 94 -7.02 9.62 8.92
C GLY A 94 -5.64 9.86 8.31
N LEU A 95 -4.72 10.41 9.10
CA LEU A 95 -3.30 10.51 8.74
C LEU A 95 -2.44 9.83 9.79
N CYS A 96 -1.59 8.90 9.35
CA CYS A 96 -0.52 8.30 10.14
C CYS A 96 0.84 8.62 9.49
N VAL A 97 1.80 9.12 10.27
CA VAL A 97 3.19 9.31 9.83
C VAL A 97 4.12 8.59 10.80
N ALA A 98 4.77 7.54 10.32
CA ALA A 98 5.61 6.66 11.12
C ALA A 98 7.06 6.73 10.60
N ALA A 99 8.01 7.07 11.46
CA ALA A 99 9.44 7.01 11.16
C ALA A 99 10.00 5.69 11.68
N PRO A 100 10.25 4.65 10.85
CA PRO A 100 10.61 3.32 11.34
C PRO A 100 11.82 3.31 12.28
N SER A 101 12.80 4.19 12.03
CA SER A 101 13.99 4.37 12.88
C SER A 101 13.71 4.91 14.28
N ARG A 102 12.53 5.49 14.52
CA ARG A 102 12.10 6.08 15.81
C ARG A 102 11.08 5.22 16.56
N ILE A 103 10.59 4.14 15.95
CA ILE A 103 9.58 3.27 16.56
C ILE A 103 10.28 2.29 17.51
N ALA A 104 9.91 2.34 18.80
CA ALA A 104 10.51 1.49 19.82
C ALA A 104 10.21 -0.01 19.62
N ASP A 105 8.98 -0.34 19.19
CA ASP A 105 8.52 -1.71 18.97
C ASP A 105 7.70 -1.82 17.67
N PRO A 106 8.37 -1.97 16.52
CA PRO A 106 7.73 -2.07 15.21
C PRO A 106 6.69 -3.20 15.10
N ALA A 107 6.87 -4.28 15.87
CA ALA A 107 5.99 -5.43 15.83
C ALA A 107 4.57 -5.11 16.33
N VAL A 108 4.42 -4.12 17.23
CA VAL A 108 3.11 -3.66 17.70
C VAL A 108 2.35 -2.94 16.60
N LEU A 109 3.02 -2.10 15.80
CA LEU A 109 2.38 -1.41 14.68
C LEU A 109 1.96 -2.41 13.59
N VAL A 110 2.85 -3.36 13.25
CA VAL A 110 2.53 -4.45 12.32
C VAL A 110 1.37 -5.30 12.84
N GLY A 111 1.36 -5.61 14.14
CA GLY A 111 0.30 -6.37 14.80
C GLY A 111 -1.06 -5.66 14.73
N PHE A 112 -1.09 -4.34 14.93
CA PHE A 112 -2.32 -3.56 14.75
C PHE A 112 -2.82 -3.61 13.30
N GLY A 113 -1.92 -3.46 12.32
CA GLY A 113 -2.25 -3.59 10.90
C GLY A 113 -2.90 -4.94 10.57
N ARG A 114 -2.31 -6.05 11.06
CA ARG A 114 -2.88 -7.39 10.88
C ARG A 114 -4.25 -7.55 11.56
N ALA A 115 -4.39 -7.04 12.78
CA ALA A 115 -5.66 -7.09 13.50
C ALA A 115 -6.79 -6.37 12.73
N ALA A 116 -6.50 -5.24 12.07
CA ALA A 116 -7.47 -4.52 11.26
C ALA A 116 -7.90 -5.26 9.97
N LYS A 117 -7.19 -6.33 9.58
CA LYS A 117 -7.61 -7.26 8.52
C LYS A 117 -8.53 -8.37 9.02
N GLU A 118 -8.56 -8.63 10.33
CA GLU A 118 -9.19 -9.81 10.93
C GLU A 118 -10.37 -9.48 11.85
N ARG A 119 -10.36 -8.31 12.49
CA ARG A 119 -11.42 -7.87 13.42
C ARG A 119 -11.73 -6.39 13.28
N VAL A 120 -12.89 -6.01 13.81
CA VAL A 120 -13.24 -4.59 13.99
C VAL A 120 -12.33 -4.01 15.09
N CYS A 121 -11.50 -3.05 14.71
CA CYS A 121 -10.65 -2.27 15.62
C CYS A 121 -11.37 -1.00 16.05
N ARG A 122 -10.98 -0.46 17.21
CA ARG A 122 -11.58 0.78 17.74
C ARG A 122 -10.63 1.96 17.62
N LYS A 123 -11.20 3.17 17.58
CA LYS A 123 -10.44 4.42 17.48
C LYS A 123 -9.52 4.65 18.69
N ASP A 124 -9.99 4.34 19.90
CA ASP A 124 -9.19 4.44 21.14
C ASP A 124 -7.99 3.48 21.13
N GLU A 125 -8.16 2.26 20.61
CA GLU A 125 -7.06 1.30 20.42
C GLU A 125 -5.99 1.85 19.48
N ALA A 126 -6.39 2.49 18.36
CA ALA A 126 -5.46 3.10 17.41
C ALA A 126 -4.61 4.20 18.08
N PHE A 127 -5.24 5.14 18.79
CA PHE A 127 -4.50 6.19 19.50
C PHE A 127 -3.60 5.66 20.61
N ALA A 128 -4.04 4.62 21.34
CA ALA A 128 -3.21 3.99 22.36
C ALA A 128 -1.95 3.35 21.76
N VAL A 129 -2.06 2.68 20.61
CA VAL A 129 -0.92 2.14 19.88
C VAL A 129 0.00 3.25 19.37
N ALA A 130 -0.55 4.28 18.71
CA ALA A 130 0.25 5.39 18.19
C ALA A 130 1.02 6.11 19.30
N GLY A 131 0.36 6.44 20.42
CA GLY A 131 0.97 7.08 21.58
C GLY A 131 2.06 6.23 22.23
N ARG A 132 1.84 4.91 22.36
CA ARG A 132 2.86 3.98 22.87
C ARG A 132 4.12 3.95 21.99
N LEU A 133 3.95 4.08 20.68
CA LEU A 133 5.03 3.94 19.71
C LEU A 133 5.71 5.26 19.31
N GLY A 134 5.16 6.40 19.73
CA GLY A 134 5.63 7.70 19.28
C GLY A 134 5.38 7.95 17.78
N VAL A 135 4.32 7.35 17.23
CA VAL A 135 3.90 7.52 15.84
C VAL A 135 2.86 8.63 15.77
N HIS A 136 2.98 9.50 14.76
CA HIS A 136 1.98 10.55 14.55
C HIS A 136 0.67 9.95 14.04
N LEU A 137 -0.44 10.28 14.67
CA LEU A 137 -1.78 9.91 14.26
C LEU A 137 -2.74 11.09 14.47
N SER A 138 -3.51 11.45 13.46
CA SER A 138 -4.41 12.62 13.52
C SER A 138 -5.65 12.46 12.66
N GLU A 139 -6.76 13.02 13.14
CA GLU A 139 -8.07 13.12 12.46
C GLU A 139 -8.11 14.39 11.60
N HIS A 140 -8.68 14.31 10.40
CA HIS A 140 -8.80 15.44 9.46
C HIS A 140 -10.22 15.62 8.90
N GLY A 141 -11.23 15.02 9.52
CA GLY A 141 -12.63 15.18 9.12
C GLY A 141 -13.58 14.30 9.93
N GLY A 142 -14.87 14.62 9.83
CA GLY A 142 -16.01 13.87 10.36
C GLY A 142 -15.90 13.43 11.84
N THR A 143 -16.24 12.17 12.07
CA THR A 143 -16.08 11.38 13.30
C THR A 143 -14.62 10.94 13.57
N GLY A 144 -13.75 11.03 12.56
CA GLY A 144 -12.33 10.72 12.65
C GLY A 144 -12.00 9.23 12.65
N LEU A 145 -12.85 8.38 12.07
CA LEU A 145 -12.66 6.93 12.07
C LEU A 145 -11.52 6.44 11.17
N GLY A 146 -11.16 7.19 10.12
CA GLY A 146 -10.07 6.84 9.20
C GLY A 146 -8.70 6.69 9.88
N VAL A 147 -8.52 7.18 11.11
CA VAL A 147 -7.27 6.94 11.88
C VAL A 147 -7.00 5.45 12.14
N ILE A 148 -8.06 4.62 12.18
CA ILE A 148 -7.92 3.17 12.34
C ILE A 148 -7.21 2.59 11.11
N GLY A 149 -7.70 2.88 9.91
CA GLY A 149 -7.08 2.38 8.69
C GLY A 149 -5.77 3.07 8.36
N ALA A 150 -5.61 4.37 8.65
CA ALA A 150 -4.35 5.06 8.48
C ALA A 150 -3.22 4.39 9.31
N LEU A 151 -3.47 4.10 10.59
CA LEU A 151 -2.51 3.38 11.43
C LEU A 151 -2.27 1.94 10.94
N ALA A 152 -3.34 1.25 10.55
CA ALA A 152 -3.23 -0.11 10.02
C ALA A 152 -2.39 -0.17 8.74
N GLY A 153 -2.61 0.74 7.79
CA GLY A 153 -1.85 0.84 6.54
C GLY A 153 -0.36 1.08 6.78
N ALA A 154 0.01 1.92 7.75
CA ALA A 154 1.41 2.10 8.12
C ALA A 154 2.03 0.80 8.66
N GLY A 155 1.32 0.06 9.51
CA GLY A 155 1.78 -1.23 10.03
C GLY A 155 1.87 -2.34 8.98
N LEU A 156 0.89 -2.41 8.07
CA LEU A 156 0.90 -3.35 6.97
C LEU A 156 2.04 -3.04 5.99
N ARG A 157 2.27 -1.77 5.67
CA ARG A 157 3.42 -1.36 4.85
C ARG A 157 4.75 -1.67 5.54
N LEU A 158 4.85 -1.41 6.84
CA LEU A 158 6.05 -1.70 7.64
C LEU A 158 6.38 -3.20 7.70
N SER A 159 5.37 -4.08 7.58
CA SER A 159 5.59 -5.53 7.53
C SER A 159 6.40 -5.98 6.32
N GLY A 160 6.44 -5.17 5.26
CA GLY A 160 7.10 -5.48 4.00
C GLY A 160 6.42 -6.58 3.18
N SER A 161 5.29 -7.15 3.61
CA SER A 161 4.65 -8.30 2.95
C SER A 161 3.13 -8.19 2.88
N ASP A 162 2.62 -6.97 2.76
CA ASP A 162 1.20 -6.70 2.60
C ASP A 162 1.00 -5.56 1.62
N GLY A 163 -0.07 -5.66 0.83
CA GLY A 163 -0.52 -4.58 -0.02
C GLY A 163 0.01 -4.66 -1.44
N ARG A 164 -0.72 -3.96 -2.30
CA ARG A 164 -0.57 -3.99 -3.75
C ARG A 164 -0.36 -2.59 -4.27
N PHE A 165 0.65 -2.40 -5.11
CA PHE A 165 1.02 -1.08 -5.61
C PHE A 165 -0.12 -0.45 -6.41
N ARG A 166 -0.37 0.84 -6.24
CA ARG A 166 -1.32 1.64 -7.03
C ARG A 166 -0.92 1.67 -8.51
N GLY A 167 -1.88 2.02 -9.35
CA GLY A 167 -1.71 1.94 -10.80
C GLY A 167 -1.84 0.52 -11.37
N LYS A 168 -1.67 0.42 -12.68
CA LYS A 168 -1.67 -0.83 -13.44
C LYS A 168 -0.42 -0.81 -14.31
N THR A 169 0.31 -1.91 -14.34
CA THR A 169 1.49 -2.03 -15.19
C THR A 169 1.05 -2.69 -16.50
N ALA A 170 1.00 -1.91 -17.57
CA ALA A 170 0.77 -2.43 -18.90
C ALA A 170 2.07 -3.08 -19.39
N ILE A 171 2.08 -4.41 -19.47
CA ILE A 171 3.19 -5.16 -20.00
C ILE A 171 2.97 -5.35 -21.50
N VAL A 172 3.95 -4.99 -22.30
CA VAL A 172 3.90 -5.13 -23.76
C VAL A 172 4.89 -6.23 -24.16
N ALA A 173 4.37 -7.28 -24.78
CA ALA A 173 5.17 -8.41 -25.22
C ALA A 173 4.76 -8.83 -26.63
N ASP A 174 5.70 -8.78 -27.56
CA ASP A 174 5.49 -9.37 -28.88
C ASP A 174 5.39 -10.90 -28.72
N GLY A 175 4.29 -11.49 -29.20
CA GLY A 175 3.96 -12.90 -28.95
C GLY A 175 3.45 -13.24 -27.54
N GLY A 176 3.27 -12.24 -26.65
CA GLY A 176 2.59 -12.43 -25.36
C GLY A 176 3.38 -13.20 -24.28
N VAL A 177 4.68 -13.43 -24.49
CA VAL A 177 5.57 -14.15 -23.56
C VAL A 177 6.84 -13.32 -23.32
N LEU A 178 7.28 -13.23 -22.06
CA LEU A 178 8.54 -12.57 -21.69
C LEU A 178 9.34 -13.44 -20.70
N PRO A 179 10.68 -13.38 -20.75
CA PRO A 179 11.49 -13.93 -19.68
C PRO A 179 11.35 -13.10 -18.39
N VAL A 180 11.49 -13.72 -17.23
CA VAL A 180 11.44 -13.07 -15.91
C VAL A 180 12.37 -11.86 -15.82
N GLY A 181 13.58 -11.96 -16.38
CA GLY A 181 14.53 -10.84 -16.40
C GLY A 181 13.99 -9.60 -17.12
N ALA A 182 13.18 -9.78 -18.18
CA ALA A 182 12.56 -8.67 -18.90
C ALA A 182 11.40 -8.02 -18.12
N LEU A 183 10.74 -8.77 -17.23
CA LEU A 183 9.67 -8.25 -16.38
C LEU A 183 10.16 -7.22 -15.37
N LYS A 184 11.45 -7.23 -15.03
CA LYS A 184 12.05 -6.23 -14.12
C LYS A 184 12.00 -4.81 -14.68
N ALA A 185 12.08 -4.66 -16.01
CA ALA A 185 11.96 -3.36 -16.67
C ALA A 185 10.57 -2.70 -16.47
N TYR A 186 9.59 -3.46 -15.99
CA TYR A 186 8.24 -3.01 -15.69
C TYR A 186 8.04 -2.66 -14.19
N GLY A 187 9.14 -2.45 -13.46
CA GLY A 187 9.13 -2.01 -12.06
C GLY A 187 9.05 -3.15 -11.05
N ALA A 188 9.26 -4.41 -11.48
CA ALA A 188 9.38 -5.54 -10.59
C ALA A 188 10.83 -5.70 -10.12
N ASP A 189 11.04 -5.81 -8.82
CA ASP A 189 12.33 -6.23 -8.25
C ASP A 189 12.55 -7.73 -8.42
N GLY A 190 11.46 -8.50 -8.54
CA GLY A 190 11.49 -9.94 -8.75
C GLY A 190 10.14 -10.52 -9.16
N VAL A 191 10.17 -11.79 -9.57
CA VAL A 191 8.98 -12.56 -9.93
C VAL A 191 8.94 -13.80 -9.05
N ARG A 192 7.78 -14.10 -8.46
CA ARG A 192 7.59 -15.26 -7.59
C ARG A 192 6.34 -16.04 -7.96
N ALA A 193 6.42 -17.35 -7.82
CA ALA A 193 5.26 -18.21 -7.97
C ALA A 193 4.22 -17.93 -6.88
N TYR A 194 2.95 -18.07 -7.23
CA TYR A 194 1.79 -17.91 -6.37
C TYR A 194 0.91 -19.14 -6.53
N VAL A 195 0.92 -19.98 -5.50
CA VAL A 195 0.30 -21.32 -5.52
C VAL A 195 -0.68 -21.38 -4.37
N ASP A 196 -1.92 -21.80 -4.65
CA ASP A 196 -2.99 -21.94 -3.67
C ASP A 196 -3.21 -20.71 -2.78
N GLY A 197 -3.07 -19.52 -3.36
CA GLY A 197 -3.26 -18.25 -2.65
C GLY A 197 -2.04 -17.78 -1.83
N VAL A 198 -0.90 -18.47 -1.93
CA VAL A 198 0.31 -18.19 -1.14
C VAL A 198 1.51 -17.92 -2.06
N PRO A 199 2.28 -16.83 -1.85
CA PRO A 199 3.53 -16.63 -2.56
C PRO A 199 4.58 -17.63 -2.13
N VAL A 200 5.25 -18.24 -3.10
CA VAL A 200 6.47 -19.01 -2.87
C VAL A 200 7.59 -18.02 -2.56
N ARG A 201 8.44 -18.34 -1.57
CA ARG A 201 9.53 -17.45 -1.12
C ARG A 201 10.62 -17.27 -2.18
N THR A 202 10.94 -18.35 -2.88
CA THR A 202 12.01 -18.35 -3.89
C THR A 202 11.59 -17.55 -5.12
N ALA A 203 12.48 -16.69 -5.60
CA ALA A 203 12.33 -16.01 -6.87
C ALA A 203 12.53 -16.99 -8.03
N LEU A 204 11.84 -16.74 -9.14
CA LEU A 204 12.08 -17.43 -10.40
C LEU A 204 13.38 -16.94 -11.04
N ASP A 205 14.02 -17.81 -11.81
CA ASP A 205 15.24 -17.50 -12.55
C ASP A 205 14.94 -16.59 -13.75
N ASP A 206 15.90 -15.75 -14.13
CA ASP A 206 15.69 -14.67 -15.11
C ASP A 206 15.34 -15.17 -16.52
N ASP A 207 15.69 -16.41 -16.86
CA ASP A 207 15.41 -17.06 -18.14
C ASP A 207 14.06 -17.80 -18.17
N GLU A 208 13.40 -17.99 -17.02
CA GLU A 208 12.07 -18.59 -16.98
C GLU A 208 11.05 -17.73 -17.74
N LEU A 209 10.19 -18.39 -18.52
CA LEU A 209 9.23 -17.70 -19.39
C LEU A 209 7.88 -17.53 -18.69
N VAL A 210 7.30 -16.34 -18.85
CA VAL A 210 6.00 -15.96 -18.33
C VAL A 210 5.10 -15.53 -19.48
N ALA A 211 3.94 -16.17 -19.59
CA ALA A 211 2.84 -15.72 -20.42
C ALA A 211 2.20 -14.49 -19.77
N VAL A 212 2.32 -13.35 -20.44
CA VAL A 212 1.79 -12.07 -19.95
C VAL A 212 0.47 -11.70 -20.61
N GLY A 213 0.22 -12.17 -21.84
CA GLY A 213 -1.00 -11.89 -22.61
C GLY A 213 -1.38 -10.40 -22.63
N ASP A 214 -2.68 -10.10 -22.70
CA ASP A 214 -3.22 -8.73 -22.53
C ASP A 214 -3.43 -8.36 -21.04
N ALA A 215 -2.86 -9.13 -20.11
CA ALA A 215 -3.16 -8.99 -18.70
C ALA A 215 -2.51 -7.73 -18.12
N GLN A 216 -3.32 -6.96 -17.39
CA GLN A 216 -2.80 -5.86 -16.57
C GLN A 216 -2.13 -6.46 -15.34
N ALA A 217 -0.80 -6.30 -15.28
CA ALA A 217 -0.02 -6.79 -14.17
C ALA A 217 -0.22 -5.90 -12.95
N LYS A 218 -0.16 -6.54 -11.77
CA LYS A 218 -0.25 -5.87 -10.48
C LYS A 218 0.94 -6.30 -9.64
N LEU A 219 1.75 -5.32 -9.26
CA LEU A 219 2.83 -5.52 -8.30
C LEU A 219 2.26 -5.61 -6.90
N VAL A 220 2.84 -6.49 -6.10
CA VAL A 220 2.58 -6.61 -4.66
C VAL A 220 3.84 -6.28 -3.87
N LEU A 221 3.68 -5.87 -2.62
CA LEU A 221 4.79 -5.71 -1.71
C LEU A 221 5.04 -7.05 -1.00
N LEU A 222 6.22 -7.62 -1.21
CA LEU A 222 6.60 -8.90 -0.60
C LEU A 222 8.08 -8.89 -0.21
N ASP A 223 8.36 -9.22 1.06
CA ASP A 223 9.69 -9.11 1.68
C ASP A 223 10.39 -7.76 1.40
N GLY A 224 9.63 -6.67 1.39
CA GLY A 224 10.13 -5.30 1.16
C GLY A 224 10.34 -4.93 -0.32
N GLN A 225 10.00 -5.83 -1.24
CA GLN A 225 10.23 -5.66 -2.68
C GLN A 225 8.91 -5.53 -3.47
N ALA A 226 8.95 -4.85 -4.60
CA ALA A 226 7.87 -4.86 -5.59
C ALA A 226 7.95 -6.15 -6.41
N VAL A 227 7.03 -7.08 -6.19
CA VAL A 227 7.07 -8.41 -6.79
C VAL A 227 5.90 -8.61 -7.74
N LEU A 228 6.18 -9.21 -8.91
CA LEU A 228 5.15 -9.79 -9.76
C LEU A 228 4.88 -11.23 -9.33
N LEU A 229 3.60 -11.58 -9.25
CA LEU A 229 3.16 -12.92 -8.94
C LEU A 229 2.70 -13.64 -10.21
N VAL A 230 3.14 -14.89 -10.34
CA VAL A 230 2.78 -15.77 -11.46
C VAL A 230 2.24 -17.10 -10.95
N SER A 231 1.32 -17.72 -11.68
CA SER A 231 0.81 -19.07 -11.39
C SER A 231 1.29 -20.06 -12.45
N PRO A 232 1.39 -21.37 -12.13
CA PRO A 232 1.67 -22.39 -13.14
C PRO A 232 0.62 -22.35 -14.26
N SER A 233 1.09 -22.29 -15.51
CA SER A 233 0.19 -22.26 -16.65
C SER A 233 -0.43 -23.64 -16.92
N GLN A 234 -1.71 -23.68 -17.28
CA GLN A 234 -2.42 -24.90 -17.65
C GLN A 234 -2.37 -25.11 -19.18
N GLY A 235 -1.19 -25.46 -19.69
CA GLY A 235 -0.97 -25.73 -21.12
C GLY A 235 -0.82 -24.49 -22.00
N GLY A 236 -0.46 -23.35 -21.41
CA GLY A 236 -0.19 -22.11 -22.13
C GLY A 236 1.18 -22.08 -22.83
N PRO A 237 1.51 -20.94 -23.48
CA PRO A 237 2.74 -20.79 -24.28
C PRO A 237 4.02 -20.68 -23.43
N ALA A 238 3.90 -20.69 -22.10
CA ALA A 238 4.99 -20.59 -21.15
C ALA A 238 4.63 -21.39 -19.89
N PRO A 239 5.61 -21.82 -19.07
CA PRO A 239 5.36 -22.56 -17.82
C PRO A 239 4.60 -21.72 -16.77
N TRP A 240 4.73 -20.39 -16.83
CA TRP A 240 4.10 -19.46 -15.90
C TRP A 240 3.13 -18.52 -16.62
N GLU A 241 2.12 -18.04 -15.92
CA GLU A 241 1.24 -16.96 -16.37
C GLU A 241 1.03 -15.91 -15.28
N LEU A 242 0.82 -14.65 -15.65
CA LEU A 242 0.57 -13.58 -14.67
C LEU A 242 -0.68 -13.86 -13.83
N VAL A 243 -0.55 -13.70 -12.51
CA VAL A 243 -1.72 -13.72 -11.63
C VAL A 243 -2.59 -12.49 -11.92
N ARG A 244 -3.87 -12.74 -12.20
CA ARG A 244 -4.83 -11.67 -12.46
C ARG A 244 -5.03 -10.81 -11.22
N HIS A 245 -5.17 -9.50 -11.42
CA HIS A 245 -5.37 -8.53 -10.32
C HIS A 245 -6.58 -8.85 -9.41
N THR A 246 -7.59 -9.58 -9.91
CA THR A 246 -8.76 -9.99 -9.13
C THR A 246 -8.42 -11.02 -8.06
N ALA A 247 -7.46 -11.91 -8.33
CA ALA A 247 -6.97 -12.91 -7.36
C ALA A 247 -6.12 -12.27 -6.25
N LEU A 248 -5.62 -11.05 -6.48
CA LEU A 248 -4.76 -10.32 -5.54
C LEU A 248 -5.53 -9.30 -4.70
N ARG A 249 -6.88 -9.30 -4.69
CA ARG A 249 -7.65 -8.28 -3.96
C ARG A 249 -7.43 -8.31 -2.45
N ALA A 250 -7.17 -9.48 -1.88
CA ALA A 250 -6.94 -9.67 -0.45
C ALA A 250 -5.46 -9.55 -0.02
N PHE A 251 -4.56 -9.42 -1.00
CA PHE A 251 -3.12 -9.23 -0.79
C PHE A 251 -2.84 -7.88 -0.13
#